data_AF-A0A6N7H0C1-F1
#
_entry.id   AF-A0A6N7H0C1-F1
#
_cell.length_a   1.000
_cell.length_b   1.000
_cell.length_c   1.000
_cell.angle_alpha   90.00
_cell.angle_beta   90.00
_cell.angle_gamma   90.00
#
_symmetry.space_group_name_H-M   'P 1'
#
loop_
_entity.id
_entity.type
_entity.pdbx_description
1 polymer ?
#
loop_
_entity_poly.entity_id
_entity_poly.type
_entity_poly.pdbx_seq_one_letter_code
_entity_poly.pdbx_strand_id
1 'polypeptide(L)'
;MRAWLVFVDQVPTPAVRFPSFQYGGLLRKFQAMTPEDFADLARRRPLKADFYRGMGQSGFSEERIAKALEDIRNTAARMDLMLEKSGGPWLLGEQFTLADICVAPLLDRIEDLCFAHLWEEDFPRVAGWLGRIQDRPSFKQAYYKGSRLSDIYPDLKLGRAAPRSLPKSWPGSANWSSAS
;
A
#
# COMPACT_ATOMS: atom_id res chain seq x y z
N MET A 1 -1.61 6.68 -20.52
CA MET A 1 -2.65 6.47 -19.47
C MET A 1 -3.10 5.01 -19.35
N ARG A 2 -3.65 4.34 -20.39
CA ARG A 2 -4.18 2.96 -20.27
C ARG A 2 -3.19 1.95 -19.68
N ALA A 3 -1.94 1.94 -20.16
CA ALA A 3 -0.90 1.04 -19.65
C ALA A 3 -0.61 1.24 -18.16
N TRP A 4 -0.72 2.49 -17.67
CA TRP A 4 -0.56 2.80 -16.25
C TRP A 4 -1.70 2.23 -15.41
N LEU A 5 -2.95 2.37 -15.86
CA LEU A 5 -4.10 1.80 -15.13
C LEU A 5 -4.01 0.28 -15.03
N VAL A 6 -3.65 -0.40 -16.13
CA VAL A 6 -3.43 -1.86 -16.11
C VAL A 6 -2.32 -2.24 -15.14
N PHE A 7 -1.21 -1.49 -15.13
CA PHE A 7 -0.14 -1.70 -14.17
C PHE A 7 -0.63 -1.55 -12.73
N VAL A 8 -1.38 -0.49 -12.42
CA VAL A 8 -1.94 -0.25 -11.07
C VAL A 8 -2.86 -1.39 -10.63
N ASP A 9 -3.71 -1.88 -11.52
CA ASP A 9 -4.63 -2.99 -11.23
C ASP A 9 -3.89 -4.31 -11.00
N GLN A 10 -2.79 -4.55 -11.71
CA GLN A 10 -2.04 -5.82 -11.65
C GLN A 10 -0.94 -5.86 -10.58
N VAL A 11 -0.39 -4.71 -10.17
CA VAL A 11 0.82 -4.65 -9.32
C VAL A 11 0.52 -4.08 -7.93
N PRO A 12 0.36 -2.76 -7.72
CA PRO A 12 0.17 -2.21 -6.38
C PRO A 12 -1.20 -2.58 -5.77
N THR A 13 -2.25 -2.75 -6.58
CA THR A 13 -3.59 -3.10 -6.08
C THR A 13 -3.65 -4.48 -5.38
N PRO A 14 -3.07 -5.56 -5.92
CA PRO A 14 -2.93 -6.80 -5.17
C PRO A 14 -1.87 -6.70 -4.07
N ALA A 15 -0.74 -6.01 -4.30
CA ALA A 15 0.35 -5.93 -3.35
C ALA A 15 -0.07 -5.28 -2.01
N VAL A 16 -0.81 -4.16 -2.04
CA VAL A 16 -1.24 -3.43 -0.82
C VAL A 16 -2.04 -4.29 0.16
N ARG A 17 -2.71 -5.36 -0.33
CA ARG A 17 -3.59 -6.20 0.46
C ARG A 17 -2.82 -6.99 1.52
N PHE A 18 -1.63 -7.49 1.18
CA PHE A 18 -0.83 -8.30 2.09
C PHE A 18 -0.43 -7.54 3.37
N PRO A 19 0.29 -6.41 3.31
CA PRO A 19 0.62 -5.64 4.51
C PRO A 19 -0.63 -5.06 5.19
N SER A 20 -1.67 -4.70 4.44
CA SER A 20 -2.93 -4.23 5.05
C SER A 20 -3.58 -5.27 5.96
N PHE A 21 -3.61 -6.53 5.53
CA PHE A 21 -4.21 -7.59 6.33
C PHE A 21 -3.29 -8.05 7.46
N GLN A 22 -1.98 -8.11 7.19
CA GLN A 22 -0.97 -8.50 8.16
C GLN A 22 -0.86 -7.49 9.32
N TYR A 23 -0.83 -6.20 9.02
CA TYR A 23 -0.48 -5.15 9.99
C TYR A 23 -1.63 -4.20 10.31
N GLY A 24 -2.71 -4.20 9.53
CA GLY A 24 -3.86 -3.30 9.69
C GLY A 24 -4.97 -3.81 10.61
N GLY A 25 -4.63 -4.60 11.63
CA GLY A 25 -5.57 -5.11 12.63
C GLY A 25 -6.44 -6.31 12.22
N LEU A 26 -6.53 -6.65 10.93
CA LEU A 26 -7.30 -7.81 10.47
C LEU A 26 -6.72 -9.15 10.96
N LEU A 27 -5.40 -9.31 10.97
CA LEU A 27 -4.78 -10.51 11.53
C LEU A 27 -5.18 -10.73 13.00
N ARG A 28 -5.21 -9.67 13.80
CA ARG A 28 -5.65 -9.74 15.20
C ARG A 28 -7.11 -10.18 15.33
N LYS A 29 -7.98 -9.68 14.44
CA LYS A 29 -9.37 -10.13 14.38
C LYS A 29 -9.47 -11.62 14.07
N PHE A 30 -8.64 -12.13 13.15
CA PHE A 30 -8.63 -13.56 12.80
C PHE A 30 -8.05 -14.41 13.93
N GLN A 31 -7.01 -13.94 14.62
CA GLN A 31 -6.43 -14.62 15.79
C GLN A 31 -7.41 -14.77 16.96
N ALA A 32 -8.37 -13.85 17.09
CA ALA A 32 -9.40 -13.90 18.12
C ALA A 32 -10.59 -14.82 17.77
N MET A 33 -10.68 -15.33 16.54
CA MET A 33 -11.77 -16.22 16.10
C MET A 33 -11.48 -17.68 16.46
N THR A 34 -12.54 -18.47 16.64
CA THR A 34 -12.42 -19.93 16.61
C THR A 34 -12.05 -20.40 15.19
N PRO A 35 -11.39 -21.57 15.05
CA PRO A 35 -11.12 -22.15 13.72
C PRO A 35 -12.39 -22.31 12.87
N GLU A 36 -13.52 -22.66 13.50
CA GLU A 36 -14.82 -22.84 12.86
C GLU A 36 -15.37 -21.52 12.32
N ASP A 37 -15.35 -20.45 13.13
CA ASP A 37 -15.80 -19.12 12.73
C ASP A 37 -14.95 -18.55 11.59
N PHE A 38 -13.63 -18.77 11.65
CA PHE A 38 -12.72 -18.36 10.57
C PHE A 38 -13.00 -19.13 9.27
N ALA A 39 -13.23 -20.45 9.36
CA ALA A 39 -13.57 -21.27 8.20
C ALA A 39 -14.91 -20.86 7.57
N ASP A 40 -15.92 -20.52 8.39
CA ASP A 40 -17.20 -20.00 7.90
C ASP A 40 -17.05 -18.62 7.25
N LEU A 41 -16.26 -17.72 7.85
CA LEU A 41 -15.93 -16.42 7.26
C LEU A 41 -15.30 -16.56 5.88
N ALA A 42 -14.33 -17.48 5.70
CA ALA A 42 -13.70 -17.75 4.42
C ALA A 42 -14.70 -18.30 3.39
N ARG A 43 -15.59 -19.20 3.82
CA ARG A 43 -16.63 -19.81 2.96
C ARG A 43 -17.62 -18.79 2.42
N ARG A 44 -18.04 -17.82 3.26
CA ARG A 44 -18.98 -16.75 2.87
C ARG A 44 -18.38 -15.74 1.88
N ARG A 45 -17.06 -15.76 1.64
CA ARG A 45 -16.36 -14.83 0.75
C ARG A 45 -15.61 -15.57 -0.37
N PRO A 46 -16.30 -16.22 -1.31
CA PRO A 46 -15.68 -17.14 -2.27
C PRO A 46 -14.57 -16.50 -3.10
N LEU A 47 -14.73 -15.23 -3.52
CA LEU A 47 -13.70 -14.48 -4.26
C LEU A 47 -12.42 -14.20 -3.45
N LYS A 48 -12.46 -14.35 -2.12
CA LYS A 48 -11.34 -14.10 -1.20
C LYS A 48 -10.96 -15.33 -0.41
N ALA A 49 -11.61 -16.47 -0.63
CA ALA A 49 -11.43 -17.68 0.17
C ALA A 49 -9.98 -18.15 0.14
N ASP A 50 -9.35 -18.18 -1.03
CA ASP A 50 -7.95 -18.59 -1.20
C ASP A 50 -7.00 -17.63 -0.50
N PHE A 51 -7.29 -16.33 -0.56
CA PHE A 51 -6.50 -15.30 0.12
C PHE A 51 -6.58 -15.46 1.64
N TYR A 52 -7.78 -15.72 2.19
CA TYR A 52 -7.95 -15.95 3.64
C TYR A 52 -7.31 -17.25 4.08
N ARG A 53 -7.50 -18.34 3.32
CA ARG A 53 -6.82 -19.61 3.60
C ARG A 53 -5.30 -19.48 3.54
N GLY A 54 -4.79 -18.73 2.57
CA GLY A 54 -3.36 -18.46 2.42
C GLY A 54 -2.76 -17.53 3.48
N MET A 55 -3.60 -16.79 4.23
CA MET A 55 -3.20 -16.03 5.41
C MET A 55 -3.34 -16.85 6.70
N GLY A 56 -4.39 -17.67 6.77
CA GLY A 56 -4.79 -18.33 8.00
C GLY A 56 -5.00 -17.34 9.16
N GLN A 57 -4.84 -17.86 10.38
CA GLN A 57 -4.83 -17.06 11.62
C GLN A 57 -3.39 -16.72 12.07
N SER A 58 -2.36 -17.23 11.39
CA SER A 58 -0.95 -16.95 11.67
C SER A 58 -0.39 -15.76 10.86
N GLY A 59 -1.09 -15.33 9.80
CA GLY A 59 -0.61 -14.31 8.89
C GLY A 59 0.17 -14.89 7.71
N PHE A 60 0.64 -14.00 6.84
CA PHE A 60 1.42 -14.36 5.66
C PHE A 60 2.89 -14.67 6.00
N SER A 61 3.55 -15.44 5.13
CA SER A 61 5.00 -15.67 5.22
C SER A 61 5.78 -14.38 4.99
N GLU A 62 7.00 -14.31 5.54
CA GLU A 62 7.87 -13.13 5.39
C GLU A 62 8.16 -12.82 3.92
N GLU A 63 8.39 -13.83 3.09
CA GLU A 63 8.67 -13.69 1.66
C GLU A 63 7.51 -13.05 0.90
N ARG A 64 6.28 -13.41 1.28
CA ARG A 64 5.07 -12.85 0.66
C ARG A 64 4.88 -11.39 1.04
N ILE A 65 5.18 -11.03 2.29
CA ILE A 65 5.19 -9.62 2.71
C ILE A 65 6.32 -8.86 2.01
N ALA A 66 7.54 -9.41 1.96
CA ALA A 66 8.68 -8.79 1.30
C ALA A 66 8.39 -8.49 -0.17
N LYS A 67 7.87 -9.47 -0.91
CA LYS A 67 7.48 -9.29 -2.32
C LYS A 67 6.41 -8.22 -2.51
N ALA A 68 5.42 -8.16 -1.63
CA ALA A 68 4.38 -7.14 -1.70
C ALA A 68 4.94 -5.73 -1.46
N LEU A 69 5.81 -5.57 -0.46
CA LEU A 69 6.48 -4.30 -0.18
C LEU A 69 7.44 -3.92 -1.33
N GLU A 70 8.05 -4.90 -2.00
CA GLU A 70 8.91 -4.68 -3.16
C GLU A 70 8.09 -4.17 -4.35
N ASP A 71 6.93 -4.76 -4.63
CA ASP A 71 6.01 -4.28 -5.67
C ASP A 71 5.51 -2.85 -5.41
N ILE A 72 5.28 -2.51 -4.15
CA ILE A 72 4.94 -1.14 -3.74
C ILE A 72 6.12 -0.19 -3.98
N ARG A 73 7.33 -0.58 -3.58
CA ARG A 73 8.53 0.21 -3.82
C ARG A 73 8.79 0.40 -5.32
N ASN A 74 8.64 -0.64 -6.13
CA ASN A 74 8.78 -0.58 -7.59
C ASN A 74 7.72 0.31 -8.22
N THR A 75 6.51 0.33 -7.65
CA THR A 75 5.47 1.29 -8.03
C THR A 75 5.93 2.72 -7.76
N ALA A 76 6.50 3.00 -6.58
CA ALA A 76 7.04 4.33 -6.26
C ALA A 76 8.20 4.73 -7.21
N ALA A 77 9.13 3.82 -7.49
CA ALA A 77 10.22 4.08 -8.45
C ALA A 77 9.68 4.46 -9.84
N ARG A 78 8.66 3.73 -10.32
CA ARG A 78 8.00 4.03 -11.59
C ARG A 78 7.29 5.39 -11.57
N MET A 79 6.66 5.73 -10.45
CA MET A 79 6.02 7.04 -10.27
C MET A 79 7.03 8.18 -10.26
N ASP A 80 8.20 8.01 -9.63
CA ASP A 80 9.26 9.02 -9.62
C ASP A 80 9.73 9.33 -11.06
N LEU A 81 9.96 8.29 -11.87
CA LEU A 81 10.29 8.43 -13.28
C LEU A 81 9.18 9.12 -14.10
N MET A 82 7.90 8.83 -13.81
CA MET A 82 6.78 9.49 -14.48
C MET A 82 6.69 10.98 -14.10
N LEU A 83 6.90 11.31 -12.82
CA LEU A 83 6.92 12.69 -12.34
C LEU A 83 8.09 13.47 -12.93
N GLU A 84 9.27 12.86 -13.04
CA GLU A 84 10.41 13.45 -13.71
C GLU A 84 10.13 13.71 -15.20
N LYS A 85 9.72 12.68 -15.95
CA LYS A 85 9.50 12.79 -17.40
C LYS A 85 8.38 13.76 -17.78
N SER A 86 7.36 13.92 -16.94
CA SER A 86 6.24 14.81 -17.20
C SER A 86 6.45 16.24 -16.72
N GLY A 87 7.49 16.50 -15.92
CA GLY A 87 7.71 17.79 -15.26
C GLY A 87 6.85 18.03 -14.01
N GLY A 88 5.95 17.10 -13.67
CA GLY A 88 5.05 17.21 -12.51
C GLY A 88 4.03 18.35 -12.63
N PRO A 89 3.31 18.69 -11.53
CA PRO A 89 3.39 18.08 -10.20
C PRO A 89 2.58 16.77 -10.06
N TRP A 90 1.83 16.37 -11.09
CA TRP A 90 1.07 15.13 -11.16
C TRP A 90 1.71 14.14 -12.12
N LEU A 91 1.28 12.88 -12.09
CA LEU A 91 1.95 11.79 -12.82
C LEU A 91 2.03 11.98 -14.34
N LEU A 92 1.12 12.78 -14.91
CA LEU A 92 1.07 13.09 -16.34
C LEU A 92 1.26 14.59 -16.61
N GLY A 93 1.92 15.32 -15.71
CA GLY A 93 2.25 16.74 -15.85
C GLY A 93 1.36 17.65 -15.00
N GLU A 94 0.89 18.74 -15.60
CA GLU A 94 0.20 19.82 -14.88
C GLU A 94 -1.19 19.45 -14.33
N GLN A 95 -1.86 18.46 -14.93
CA GLN A 95 -3.23 18.11 -14.60
C GLN A 95 -3.33 16.90 -13.67
N PHE A 96 -4.19 17.01 -12.66
CA PHE A 96 -4.57 15.88 -11.81
C PHE A 96 -5.54 14.98 -12.57
N THR A 97 -5.19 13.70 -12.74
CA THR A 97 -5.94 12.79 -13.62
C THR A 97 -6.27 11.46 -12.95
N LEU A 98 -6.93 10.57 -13.70
CA LEU A 98 -7.12 9.17 -13.30
C LEU A 98 -5.81 8.44 -13.00
N ALA A 99 -4.68 8.87 -13.57
CA ALA A 99 -3.39 8.26 -13.25
C ALA A 99 -3.02 8.46 -11.77
N ASP A 100 -3.35 9.62 -11.20
CA ASP A 100 -3.10 9.93 -9.80
C ASP A 100 -4.14 9.27 -8.90
N ILE A 101 -5.42 9.42 -9.26
CA ILE A 101 -6.57 8.95 -8.47
C ILE A 101 -6.49 7.44 -8.20
N CYS A 102 -6.08 6.63 -9.18
CA CYS A 102 -6.09 5.17 -9.03
C CYS A 102 -5.02 4.65 -8.05
N VAL A 103 -3.88 5.35 -7.92
CA VAL A 103 -2.74 4.89 -7.11
C VAL A 103 -2.66 5.57 -5.74
N ALA A 104 -3.23 6.77 -5.61
CA ALA A 104 -3.29 7.56 -4.37
C ALA A 104 -3.72 6.77 -3.12
N PRO A 105 -4.88 6.06 -3.12
CA PRO A 105 -5.32 5.35 -1.92
C PRO A 105 -4.40 4.18 -1.54
N LEU A 106 -3.62 3.66 -2.49
CA LEU A 106 -2.69 2.55 -2.26
C LEU A 106 -1.47 3.04 -1.49
N LEU A 107 -0.86 4.15 -1.92
CA LEU A 107 0.30 4.73 -1.22
C LEU A 107 -0.09 5.30 0.15
N ASP A 108 -1.24 5.98 0.24
CA ASP A 108 -1.74 6.48 1.53
C ASP A 108 -1.97 5.34 2.53
N ARG A 109 -2.49 4.19 2.09
CA ARG A 109 -2.62 2.99 2.94
C ARG A 109 -1.27 2.49 3.41
N ILE A 110 -0.25 2.48 2.56
CA ILE A 110 1.08 1.99 2.95
C ILE A 110 1.77 2.96 3.92
N GLU A 111 1.59 4.26 3.72
CA GLU A 111 2.01 5.28 4.69
C GLU A 111 1.32 5.07 6.04
N ASP A 112 0.01 4.83 6.03
CA ASP A 112 -0.78 4.55 7.22
C ASP A 112 -0.25 3.32 7.96
N LEU A 113 0.31 2.33 7.25
CA LEU A 113 0.91 1.13 7.84
C LEU A 113 2.37 1.29 8.28
N CYS A 114 2.87 2.53 8.32
CA CYS A 114 4.22 2.94 8.70
C CYS A 114 5.34 2.58 7.71
N PHE A 115 5.01 2.45 6.42
CA PHE A 115 5.96 2.06 5.37
C PHE A 115 6.31 3.22 4.41
N ALA A 116 6.15 4.47 4.85
CA ALA A 116 6.47 5.64 4.03
C ALA A 116 7.95 5.68 3.59
N HIS A 117 8.84 5.13 4.40
CA HIS A 117 10.28 4.96 4.10
C HIS A 117 10.55 4.14 2.83
N LEU A 118 9.56 3.44 2.26
CA LEU A 118 9.71 2.79 0.95
C LEU A 118 9.96 3.80 -0.19
N TRP A 119 9.61 5.07 -0.01
CA TRP A 119 9.79 6.13 -1.00
C TRP A 119 10.33 7.45 -0.46
N GLU A 120 10.25 7.73 0.85
CA GLU A 120 10.64 9.03 1.42
C GLU A 120 12.08 9.42 1.11
N GLU A 121 13.02 8.47 1.17
CA GLU A 121 14.44 8.74 0.96
C GLU A 121 14.82 8.71 -0.52
N ASP A 122 14.43 7.66 -1.24
CA ASP A 122 14.89 7.42 -2.61
C ASP A 122 14.03 8.10 -3.69
N PHE A 123 12.76 8.39 -3.40
CA PHE A 123 11.78 8.89 -4.36
C PHE A 123 11.07 10.16 -3.86
N PRO A 124 11.80 11.26 -3.61
CA PRO A 124 11.23 12.46 -2.99
C PRO A 124 10.13 13.13 -3.83
N ARG A 125 10.07 12.93 -5.16
CA ARG A 125 8.96 13.45 -5.98
C ARG A 125 7.66 12.74 -5.63
N VAL A 126 7.72 11.46 -5.31
CA VAL A 126 6.56 10.67 -4.85
C VAL A 126 6.09 11.15 -3.49
N ALA A 127 7.02 11.42 -2.55
CA ALA A 127 6.66 12.02 -1.26
C ALA A 127 5.95 13.37 -1.43
N GLY A 128 6.49 14.25 -2.28
CA GLY A 128 5.87 15.54 -2.60
C GLY A 128 4.52 15.40 -3.32
N TRP A 129 4.39 14.42 -4.23
CA TRP A 129 3.14 14.10 -4.91
C TRP A 129 2.06 13.64 -3.92
N LEU A 130 2.39 12.75 -2.97
CA LEU A 130 1.44 12.27 -1.98
C LEU A 130 1.01 13.39 -1.04
N GLY A 131 1.93 14.25 -0.59
CA GLY A 131 1.60 15.42 0.21
C GLY A 131 0.60 16.35 -0.48
N ARG A 132 0.84 16.66 -1.77
CA ARG A 132 -0.11 17.46 -2.58
C ARG A 132 -1.48 16.80 -2.69
N ILE A 133 -1.56 15.47 -2.75
CA ILE A 133 -2.84 14.75 -2.76
C ILE A 133 -3.55 14.89 -1.41
N GLN A 134 -2.83 14.66 -0.31
CA GLN A 134 -3.37 14.73 1.05
C GLN A 134 -3.87 16.15 1.41
N ASP A 135 -3.28 17.18 0.80
CA ASP A 135 -3.72 18.56 0.96
C ASP A 135 -5.05 18.90 0.26
N ARG A 136 -5.47 18.10 -0.73
CA ARG A 136 -6.67 18.37 -1.53
C ARG A 136 -7.94 18.30 -0.67
N PRO A 137 -8.92 19.21 -0.88
CA PRO A 137 -10.21 19.14 -0.20
C PRO A 137 -10.93 17.80 -0.37
N SER A 138 -10.87 17.22 -1.58
CA SER A 138 -11.47 15.91 -1.88
C SER A 138 -10.84 14.78 -1.07
N PHE A 139 -9.53 14.85 -0.81
CA PHE A 139 -8.85 13.86 0.03
C PHE A 139 -9.33 13.98 1.47
N LYS A 140 -9.34 15.19 2.03
CA LYS A 140 -9.82 15.45 3.40
C LYS A 140 -11.29 15.01 3.61
N GLN A 141 -12.12 15.18 2.59
CA GLN A 141 -13.52 14.71 2.61
C GLN A 141 -13.61 13.18 2.59
N ALA A 142 -12.81 12.50 1.76
CA ALA A 142 -12.79 11.04 1.69
C ALA A 142 -12.14 10.40 2.93
N TYR A 143 -11.11 11.04 3.48
CA TYR A 143 -10.31 10.58 4.62
C TYR A 143 -10.67 11.33 5.91
N TYR A 144 -11.95 11.27 6.28
CA TYR A 144 -12.43 11.79 7.56
C TYR A 144 -11.95 10.93 8.73
N LYS A 145 -12.00 11.49 9.95
CA LYS A 145 -11.61 10.79 11.18
C LYS A 145 -12.34 9.45 11.32
N GLY A 146 -11.60 8.36 11.44
CA GLY A 146 -12.14 7.00 11.54
C GLY A 146 -12.13 6.21 10.23
N SER A 147 -11.68 6.81 9.11
CA SER A 147 -11.57 6.10 7.84
C SER A 147 -10.21 5.41 7.65
N ARG A 148 -9.13 5.93 8.28
CA ARG A 148 -7.79 5.34 8.26
C ARG A 148 -7.65 4.23 9.29
N LEU A 149 -6.74 3.28 9.04
CA LEU A 149 -6.48 2.17 9.96
C LEU A 149 -5.83 2.68 11.25
N SER A 150 -5.03 3.74 11.19
CA SER A 150 -4.50 4.43 12.36
C SER A 150 -5.58 4.99 13.28
N ASP A 151 -6.69 5.48 12.72
CA ASP A 151 -7.84 5.93 13.52
C ASP A 151 -8.64 4.74 14.08
N ILE A 152 -8.81 3.68 13.28
CA ILE A 152 -9.61 2.50 13.66
C ILE A 152 -8.90 1.67 14.75
N TYR A 153 -7.56 1.61 14.71
CA TYR A 153 -6.73 0.81 15.60
C TYR A 153 -5.61 1.68 16.23
N PRO A 154 -5.96 2.61 17.14
CA PRO A 154 -4.99 3.55 17.71
C PRO A 154 -3.89 2.85 18.52
N ASP A 155 -4.17 1.67 19.07
CA ASP A 155 -3.22 0.87 19.84
C ASP A 155 -2.10 0.26 18.99
N LEU A 156 -2.29 0.18 17.65
CA LEU A 156 -1.25 -0.26 16.71
C LEU A 156 -0.18 0.81 16.45
N LYS A 157 -0.38 2.06 16.89
CA LYS A 157 0.55 3.19 16.71
C LYS A 157 1.00 3.33 15.25
N LEU A 158 0.03 3.24 14.35
CA LEU A 158 0.20 3.34 12.90
C LEU A 158 0.53 4.78 12.44
N GLY A 159 0.95 4.92 11.18
CA GLY A 159 1.34 6.20 10.56
C GLY A 159 2.85 6.48 10.55
N ARG A 160 3.22 7.73 10.25
CA ARG A 160 4.63 8.12 10.04
C ARG A 160 5.49 8.18 11.32
N ALA A 161 4.87 8.24 12.50
CA ALA A 161 5.60 8.44 13.76
C ALA A 161 6.48 7.25 14.19
N ALA A 162 6.24 6.06 13.65
CA ALA A 162 6.96 4.85 14.02
C ALA A 162 7.21 3.96 12.79
N PRO A 163 8.28 4.22 12.01
CA PRO A 163 8.61 3.43 10.82
C PRO A 163 8.68 1.93 11.15
N ARG A 164 8.01 1.11 10.33
CA ARG A 164 7.98 -0.34 10.52
C ARG A 164 9.22 -1.00 9.91
N SER A 165 9.79 -1.97 10.60
CA SER A 165 10.89 -2.77 10.06
C SER A 165 10.46 -3.56 8.82
N LEU A 166 11.34 -3.63 7.81
CA LEU A 166 11.16 -4.49 6.66
C LEU A 166 11.39 -5.97 7.05
N PRO A 167 10.77 -6.94 6.35
CA PRO A 167 11.00 -8.37 6.57
C PRO A 167 12.48 -8.74 6.37
N LYS A 168 12.95 -9.83 6.99
CA LYS A 168 14.35 -10.27 6.84
C LYS A 168 14.67 -10.73 5.42
N SER A 169 13.66 -11.25 4.72
CA SER A 169 13.72 -11.64 3.31
C SER A 169 13.69 -10.47 2.33
N TRP A 170 13.70 -9.22 2.83
CA TRP A 170 13.76 -8.03 1.99
C TRP A 170 15.05 -8.03 1.14
N PRO A 171 14.95 -7.92 -0.20
CA PRO A 171 16.11 -8.04 -1.09
C PRO A 171 17.09 -6.86 -1.02
N GLY A 172 16.80 -5.82 -0.22
CA GLY A 172 17.58 -4.59 -0.15
C GLY A 172 17.23 -3.62 -1.27
N SER A 173 17.80 -2.42 -1.21
CA SER A 173 17.72 -1.42 -2.29
C SER A 173 18.56 -1.89 -3.48
N ALA A 174 18.04 -2.78 -4.31
CA ALA A 174 18.68 -3.08 -5.60
C ALA A 174 18.74 -1.77 -6.42
N ASN A 175 19.93 -1.45 -6.95
CA ASN A 175 20.15 -0.27 -7.79
C ASN A 175 19.28 -0.36 -9.04
N TRP A 176 18.20 0.42 -9.08
CA TRP A 176 17.36 0.63 -10.26
C TRP A 176 18.08 1.57 -11.24
N SER A 177 19.20 1.13 -11.79
CA SER A 177 19.74 1.69 -13.02
C SER A 177 19.12 0.91 -14.18
N SER A 178 18.30 1.58 -14.99
CA SER A 178 17.72 1.11 -16.27
C SER A 178 16.59 0.07 -16.22
N ALA A 179 15.35 0.55 -16.10
CA ALA A 179 14.21 -0.08 -16.76
C ALA A 179 13.43 1.03 -17.49
N SER A 180 13.76 1.17 -18.77
CA SER A 180 13.30 2.17 -19.73
C SER A 180 11.80 2.09 -20.01
#